data_AF-A0AAD6ETD1-F1
#
_entry.id   AF-A0AAD6ETD1-F1
#
_cell.length_a   1.000
_cell.length_b   1.000
_cell.length_c   1.000
_cell.angle_alpha   90.00
_cell.angle_beta   90.00
_cell.angle_gamma   90.00
#
_symmetry.space_group_name_H-M   'P 1'
#
loop_
_entity.id
_entity.type
_entity.pdbx_description
1 polymer ?
#
loop_
_entity_poly.entity_id
_entity_poly.type
_entity_poly.pdbx_seq_one_letter_code
_entity_poly.pdbx_strand_id
1 'polypeptide(L)'
;MGNFSNHVFAVEFDTNKAYKLFNDPDDNHVGIDINSLKSNISEKAAYYSENSTKVDFELEMGQPIQSWIDYNGTTKVISVAVAPLLLPKPSQPLISYFFDLLPIMKNEMYVGLTSATGKLSSFHYILAWSFSTDRTAQAIDLSSLPKLLQSASTQSGSRATTVKIGLVSAVATFAFMIILIIVSLYLWKRAKLADNTEEWELDYPHRLEYKELYRATKGFNETELIGSGGFGHVYKGELWHTKEVVAVKKILNNARQGVREFVTEISSLGKMRHQNLVELRGWCKRNEDLIIVYEFMPNGSLDTHLSASKDNTRAILSWEQRLKILKGVASGLLYLHEEWGKVVVHRNIKSSNVLLGLDMTPKLGDFGLAKLYEHGTKPNTTRAAGTLGYMAPELLHMGKATTCSDVFVFGVLLLEVVCGRRPIELSAPENELDLVAWVRDCEVCGELMEVIITGWETSMIIRRWRWC
;
A
#
# COMPACT_ATOMS: atom_id res chain seq x y z
N MET A 1 -41.41 27.54 19.89
CA MET A 1 -42.38 28.50 20.47
C MET A 1 -41.62 29.80 20.74
N GLY A 2 -42.22 31.00 20.72
CA GLY A 2 -41.44 32.25 20.85
C GLY A 2 -41.88 33.47 20.04
N ASN A 3 -42.97 33.41 19.28
CA ASN A 3 -43.51 34.56 18.56
C ASN A 3 -44.94 34.83 19.04
N PHE A 4 -45.26 36.09 19.34
CA PHE A 4 -46.60 36.57 19.73
C PHE A 4 -47.71 36.20 18.73
N SER A 5 -47.35 35.86 17.49
CA SER A 5 -48.27 35.40 16.45
C SER A 5 -48.64 33.91 16.53
N ASN A 6 -48.07 33.16 17.48
CA ASN A 6 -48.22 31.70 17.52
C ASN A 6 -49.54 31.23 18.12
N HIS A 7 -50.23 32.06 18.92
CA HIS A 7 -51.45 31.71 19.63
C HIS A 7 -51.31 30.40 20.44
N VAL A 8 -50.29 30.35 21.30
CA VAL A 8 -49.96 29.18 22.13
C VAL A 8 -50.11 29.55 23.60
N PHE A 9 -50.79 28.67 24.33
CA PHE A 9 -50.82 28.63 25.79
C PHE A 9 -50.31 27.26 26.21
N ALA A 10 -49.35 27.22 27.14
CA ALA A 10 -48.83 25.98 27.71
C ALA A 10 -48.60 26.13 29.22
N VAL A 11 -48.71 25.01 29.92
CA VAL A 11 -48.24 24.88 31.30
C VAL A 11 -47.06 23.92 31.25
N GLU A 12 -45.88 24.39 31.65
CA GLU A 12 -44.66 23.61 31.63
C GLU A 12 -44.35 23.03 33.00
N PHE A 13 -43.73 21.85 32.99
CA PHE A 13 -43.21 21.16 34.16
C PHE A 13 -41.74 20.89 33.87
N ASP A 14 -40.87 21.75 34.37
CA ASP A 14 -39.44 21.66 34.07
C ASP A 14 -38.73 20.82 35.12
N THR A 15 -37.94 19.87 34.63
CA THR A 15 -37.13 18.97 35.44
C THR A 15 -35.63 19.16 35.24
N ASN A 16 -35.19 20.06 34.34
CA ASN A 16 -33.76 20.19 34.03
C ASN A 16 -33.38 21.58 33.50
N LYS A 17 -32.38 22.22 34.13
CA LYS A 17 -31.84 23.52 33.72
C LYS A 17 -31.43 23.54 32.25
N ALA A 18 -32.13 24.32 31.44
CA ALA A 18 -31.68 24.67 30.08
C ALA A 18 -30.43 25.57 30.16
N TYR A 19 -29.24 24.96 30.21
CA TYR A 19 -27.97 25.70 30.22
C TYR A 19 -27.92 26.73 29.06
N LYS A 20 -27.90 28.02 29.44
CA LYS A 20 -27.45 29.19 28.65
C LYS A 20 -28.37 29.83 27.60
N LEU A 21 -29.67 29.54 27.50
CA LEU A 21 -30.51 30.19 26.47
C LEU A 21 -31.58 31.14 27.00
N PHE A 22 -32.14 30.90 28.18
CA PHE A 22 -33.10 31.80 28.81
C PHE A 22 -32.84 31.79 30.32
N ASN A 23 -32.98 32.93 30.97
CA ASN A 23 -32.61 33.15 32.38
C ASN A 23 -33.57 32.38 33.32
N ASP A 24 -33.47 31.05 33.28
CA ASP A 24 -34.30 30.07 33.96
C ASP A 24 -33.87 29.99 35.45
N PRO A 25 -34.77 30.33 36.38
CA PRO A 25 -34.42 30.51 37.79
C PRO A 25 -34.25 29.21 38.58
N ASP A 26 -34.75 28.04 38.15
CA ASP A 26 -34.58 26.78 38.91
C ASP A 26 -34.88 25.48 38.14
N ASP A 27 -34.19 24.37 38.48
CA ASP A 27 -34.28 23.04 37.84
C ASP A 27 -35.46 22.16 38.29
N ASN A 28 -36.47 22.73 38.97
CA ASN A 28 -37.64 22.01 39.47
C ASN A 28 -38.83 22.96 39.65
N HIS A 29 -39.50 23.34 38.56
CA HIS A 29 -40.55 24.36 38.61
C HIS A 29 -41.73 24.04 37.68
N VAL A 30 -42.87 24.67 38.00
CA VAL A 30 -44.07 24.69 37.16
C VAL A 30 -44.23 26.10 36.61
N GLY A 31 -44.48 26.21 35.30
CA GLY A 31 -44.51 27.49 34.59
C GLY A 31 -45.76 27.66 33.73
N ILE A 32 -46.15 28.90 33.48
CA ILE A 32 -47.18 29.26 32.50
C ILE A 32 -46.53 30.03 31.36
N ASP A 33 -46.63 29.48 30.15
CA ASP A 33 -46.08 30.05 28.92
C ASP A 33 -47.18 30.55 28.00
N ILE A 34 -47.08 31.83 27.62
CA ILE A 34 -48.01 32.47 26.69
C ILE A 34 -47.22 33.01 25.50
N ASN A 35 -47.41 32.38 24.33
CA ASN A 35 -46.73 32.67 23.07
C ASN A 35 -45.18 32.62 23.08
N SER A 36 -44.57 32.28 24.20
CA SER A 36 -43.13 32.32 24.45
C SER A 36 -42.60 30.97 24.96
N LEU A 37 -41.28 30.77 24.93
CA LEU A 37 -40.58 29.69 25.66
C LEU A 37 -40.04 30.19 27.02
N LYS A 38 -40.37 31.43 27.38
CA LYS A 38 -40.02 32.01 28.66
C LYS A 38 -41.32 32.16 29.44
N SER A 39 -41.39 31.47 30.58
CA SER A 39 -42.49 31.53 31.52
C SER A 39 -42.90 32.97 31.84
N ASN A 40 -44.19 33.25 31.68
CA ASN A 40 -44.82 34.49 32.15
C ASN A 40 -44.87 34.53 33.69
N ILE A 41 -45.05 33.38 34.31
CA ILE A 41 -44.96 33.15 35.75
C ILE A 41 -44.50 31.71 35.98
N SER A 42 -43.65 31.50 36.98
CA SER A 42 -43.12 30.20 37.36
C SER A 42 -42.99 30.10 38.88
N GLU A 43 -43.29 28.94 39.45
CA GLU A 43 -43.14 28.64 40.87
C GLU A 43 -42.42 27.30 41.04
N LYS A 44 -41.57 27.17 42.07
CA LYS A 44 -40.93 25.89 42.41
C LYS A 44 -41.99 24.83 42.66
N ALA A 45 -41.73 23.60 42.21
CA ALA A 45 -42.69 22.51 42.33
C ALA A 45 -43.01 22.21 43.81
N ALA A 46 -44.25 22.50 44.19
CA ALA A 46 -44.76 22.34 45.54
C ALA A 46 -46.28 22.17 45.52
N TYR A 47 -46.85 21.67 46.62
CA TYR A 47 -48.28 21.60 46.82
C TYR A 47 -48.66 22.12 48.20
N TYR A 48 -49.88 22.65 48.34
CA TYR A 48 -50.41 23.05 49.64
C TYR A 48 -51.09 21.86 50.29
N SER A 49 -50.65 21.49 51.50
CA SER A 49 -51.29 20.45 52.31
C SER A 49 -52.66 20.90 52.81
N GLU A 50 -53.45 20.00 53.39
CA GLU A 50 -54.74 20.33 54.02
C GLU A 50 -54.62 21.43 55.09
N ASN A 51 -53.44 21.56 55.72
CA ASN A 51 -53.14 22.60 56.72
C ASN A 51 -52.62 23.92 56.09
N SER A 52 -52.76 24.09 54.77
CA SER A 52 -52.24 25.24 54.01
C SER A 52 -50.71 25.43 54.12
N THR A 53 -49.96 24.38 54.43
CA THR A 53 -48.50 24.42 54.41
C THR A 53 -48.00 24.08 53.01
N LYS A 54 -47.11 24.91 52.45
CA LYS A 54 -46.43 24.64 51.17
C LYS A 54 -45.41 23.51 51.40
N VAL A 55 -45.58 22.40 50.69
CA VAL A 55 -44.71 21.22 50.74
C VAL A 55 -44.02 21.10 49.39
N ASP A 56 -42.71 21.30 49.39
CA ASP A 56 -41.88 21.16 48.19
C ASP A 56 -41.72 19.67 47.83
N PHE A 57 -41.68 19.38 46.53
CA PHE A 57 -41.34 18.05 46.03
C PHE A 57 -40.58 18.15 44.72
N GLU A 58 -39.80 17.12 44.38
CA GLU A 58 -39.04 17.09 43.13
C GLU A 58 -39.85 16.36 42.06
N LEU A 59 -40.00 16.99 40.89
CA LEU A 59 -40.65 16.39 39.73
C LEU A 59 -39.91 15.14 39.24
N GLU A 60 -38.60 15.00 39.54
CA GLU A 60 -37.74 13.88 39.14
C GLU A 60 -37.73 12.67 40.07
N MET A 61 -38.46 12.65 41.20
CA MET A 61 -38.39 11.55 42.17
C MET A 61 -38.88 10.18 41.64
N GLY A 62 -39.40 10.12 40.41
CA GLY A 62 -39.94 8.89 39.79
C GLY A 62 -41.28 8.44 40.40
N GLN A 63 -41.86 9.24 41.30
CA GLN A 63 -43.19 8.99 41.84
C GLN A 63 -44.26 9.62 40.93
N PRO A 64 -45.39 8.94 40.71
CA PRO A 64 -46.49 9.51 39.95
C PRO A 64 -47.05 10.78 40.62
N ILE A 65 -47.20 11.83 39.81
CA ILE A 65 -47.82 13.10 40.21
C ILE A 65 -49.09 13.34 39.39
N GLN A 66 -49.98 14.15 39.93
CA GLN A 66 -51.18 14.63 39.24
C GLN A 66 -51.19 16.15 39.22
N SER A 67 -51.58 16.73 38.08
CA SER A 67 -51.75 18.16 37.92
C SER A 67 -53.17 18.52 37.50
N TRP A 68 -53.60 19.71 37.89
CA TRP A 68 -54.88 20.31 37.55
C TRP A 68 -54.64 21.71 37.01
N ILE A 69 -55.18 21.99 35.82
CA ILE A 69 -55.07 23.27 35.13
C ILE A 69 -56.48 23.74 34.85
N ASP A 70 -56.91 24.80 35.53
CA ASP A 70 -58.24 25.38 35.39
C ASP A 70 -58.15 26.81 34.88
N TYR A 71 -59.07 27.20 34.00
CA TYR A 71 -59.26 28.58 33.59
C TYR A 71 -60.68 29.03 33.89
N ASN A 72 -60.83 30.14 34.61
CA ASN A 72 -62.13 30.77 34.84
C ASN A 72 -62.29 31.96 33.88
N GLY A 73 -63.14 31.82 32.87
CA GLY A 73 -63.36 32.86 31.86
C GLY A 73 -64.01 34.14 32.39
N THR A 74 -64.73 34.09 33.53
CA THR A 74 -65.35 35.26 34.15
C THR A 74 -64.33 36.07 34.95
N THR A 75 -63.51 35.40 35.76
CA THR A 75 -62.48 36.07 36.58
C THR A 75 -61.16 36.25 35.85
N LYS A 76 -60.99 35.61 34.69
CA LYS A 76 -59.77 35.59 33.86
C LYS A 76 -58.56 35.06 34.62
N VAL A 77 -58.77 34.07 35.47
CA VAL A 77 -57.71 33.46 36.30
C VAL A 77 -57.38 32.07 35.77
N ILE A 78 -56.08 31.84 35.56
CA ILE A 78 -55.49 30.53 35.30
C ILE A 78 -54.98 30.00 36.64
N SER A 79 -55.44 28.82 37.04
CA SER A 79 -55.03 28.15 38.27
C SER A 79 -54.34 26.83 37.95
N VAL A 80 -53.13 26.66 38.46
CA VAL A 80 -52.35 25.42 38.31
C VAL A 80 -52.10 24.83 39.69
N ALA A 81 -52.56 23.61 39.91
CA ALA A 81 -52.25 22.82 41.10
C ALA A 81 -51.53 21.54 40.70
N VAL A 82 -50.62 21.07 41.54
CA VAL A 82 -49.91 19.80 41.34
C VAL A 82 -49.77 19.12 42.70
N ALA A 83 -49.84 17.79 42.76
CA ALA A 83 -49.62 17.01 43.98
C ALA A 83 -49.23 15.56 43.63
N PRO A 84 -48.60 14.81 44.54
CA PRO A 84 -48.46 13.35 44.42
C PRO A 84 -49.81 12.64 44.16
N LEU A 85 -49.81 11.60 43.32
CA LEU A 85 -51.04 10.96 42.79
C LEU A 85 -52.06 10.48 43.84
N LEU A 86 -51.60 10.14 45.05
CA LEU A 86 -52.47 9.62 46.12
C LEU A 86 -53.11 10.73 46.98
N LEU A 87 -52.81 11.99 46.71
CA LEU A 87 -53.38 13.13 47.43
C LEU A 87 -54.56 13.74 46.64
N PRO A 88 -55.60 14.25 47.34
CA PRO A 88 -56.68 14.98 46.69
C PRO A 88 -56.16 16.29 46.07
N LYS A 89 -56.93 16.86 45.14
CA LYS A 89 -56.65 18.18 44.56
C LYS A 89 -56.48 19.22 45.67
N PRO A 90 -55.32 19.92 45.75
CA PRO A 90 -55.09 20.96 46.76
C PRO A 90 -56.17 22.05 46.71
N SER A 91 -56.59 22.52 47.89
CA SER A 91 -57.56 23.62 48.01
C SER A 91 -56.98 24.96 47.55
N GLN A 92 -55.66 25.13 47.66
CA GLN A 92 -54.92 26.27 47.14
C GLN A 92 -54.06 25.84 45.94
N PRO A 93 -54.17 26.52 44.78
CA PRO A 93 -53.32 26.23 43.63
C PRO A 93 -51.87 26.67 43.89
N LEU A 94 -50.92 26.03 43.22
CA LEU A 94 -49.52 26.43 43.24
C LEU A 94 -49.34 27.79 42.54
N ILE A 95 -49.99 27.98 41.40
CA ILE A 95 -49.98 29.23 40.63
C ILE A 95 -51.40 29.72 40.43
N SER A 96 -51.63 31.00 40.69
CA SER A 96 -52.84 31.73 40.32
C SER A 96 -52.44 32.96 39.53
N TYR A 97 -52.73 32.96 38.22
CA TYR A 97 -52.27 34.00 37.29
C TYR A 97 -53.44 34.66 36.58
N PHE A 98 -53.56 35.98 36.73
CA PHE A 98 -54.60 36.76 36.06
C PHE A 98 -54.17 37.06 34.62
N PHE A 99 -54.87 36.48 33.66
CA PHE A 99 -54.63 36.71 32.23
C PHE A 99 -55.88 36.42 31.40
N ASP A 100 -56.20 37.33 30.47
CA ASP A 100 -57.28 37.14 29.51
C ASP A 100 -56.80 36.22 28.38
N LEU A 101 -57.31 34.99 28.30
CA LEU A 101 -56.94 34.06 27.23
C LEU A 101 -57.67 34.36 25.90
N LEU A 102 -58.68 35.23 25.89
CA LEU A 102 -59.45 35.54 24.69
C LEU A 102 -58.59 35.97 23.48
N PRO A 103 -57.50 36.77 23.62
CA PRO A 103 -56.62 37.13 22.49
C PRO A 103 -55.75 35.95 21.98
N ILE A 104 -55.56 34.92 22.80
CA ILE A 104 -54.79 33.72 22.44
C ILE A 104 -55.70 32.72 21.72
N MET A 105 -56.92 32.54 22.23
CA MET A 105 -57.86 31.51 21.77
C MET A 105 -58.38 31.81 20.36
N LYS A 106 -58.38 30.78 19.49
CA LYS A 106 -59.00 30.79 18.16
C LYS A 106 -60.23 29.88 18.13
N ASN A 107 -61.06 30.02 17.10
CA ASN A 107 -62.24 29.17 16.89
C ASN A 107 -61.88 27.67 16.86
N GLU A 108 -60.70 27.34 16.34
CA GLU A 108 -60.17 25.97 16.31
C GLU A 108 -58.74 25.96 16.85
N MET A 109 -58.48 25.08 17.80
CA MET A 109 -57.17 24.88 18.42
C MET A 109 -56.96 23.39 18.75
N TYR A 110 -55.70 22.99 18.86
CA TYR A 110 -55.33 21.64 19.30
C TYR A 110 -54.99 21.65 20.79
N VAL A 111 -55.42 20.61 21.50
CA VAL A 111 -54.99 20.32 22.87
C VAL A 111 -54.17 19.04 22.87
N GLY A 112 -53.08 19.03 23.61
CA GLY A 112 -52.18 17.90 23.66
C GLY A 112 -51.03 18.10 24.63
N LEU A 113 -50.14 17.12 24.64
CA LEU A 113 -48.98 17.07 25.51
C LEU A 113 -47.73 17.00 24.62
N THR A 114 -46.69 17.70 25.01
CA THR A 114 -45.41 17.71 24.31
C THR A 114 -44.27 17.68 25.33
N SER A 115 -43.15 17.10 24.95
CA SER A 115 -41.92 17.06 25.76
C SER A 115 -40.72 17.34 24.87
N ALA A 116 -39.77 18.16 25.33
CA ALA A 116 -38.51 18.38 24.64
C ALA A 116 -37.44 17.43 25.19
N THR A 117 -36.64 16.81 24.32
CA THR A 117 -35.48 16.00 24.74
C THR A 117 -34.24 16.90 24.85
N GLY A 118 -33.77 17.16 26.07
CA GLY A 118 -32.49 17.83 26.33
C GLY A 118 -31.27 16.91 26.14
N LYS A 119 -30.07 17.40 26.50
CA LYS A 119 -28.81 16.62 26.46
C LYS A 119 -28.75 15.47 27.48
N LEU A 120 -29.68 15.41 28.43
CA LEU A 120 -29.83 14.34 29.41
C LEU A 120 -31.18 13.65 29.14
N SER A 121 -31.16 12.32 29.03
CA SER A 121 -32.34 11.50 28.72
C SER A 121 -33.25 11.38 29.94
N SER A 122 -34.31 12.18 30.02
CA SER A 122 -35.46 11.95 30.90
C SER A 122 -36.59 11.24 30.15
N PHE A 123 -37.29 10.32 30.82
CA PHE A 123 -38.50 9.69 30.28
C PHE A 123 -39.71 10.18 31.07
N HIS A 124 -40.65 10.85 30.39
CA HIS A 124 -41.91 11.30 30.99
C HIS A 124 -43.04 10.43 30.46
N TYR A 125 -43.81 9.83 31.37
CA TYR A 125 -44.94 8.95 31.04
C TYR A 125 -46.25 9.62 31.43
N ILE A 126 -47.16 9.76 30.47
CA ILE A 126 -48.53 10.20 30.74
C ILE A 126 -49.37 8.95 30.99
N LEU A 127 -49.82 8.77 32.22
CA LEU A 127 -50.61 7.59 32.62
C LEU A 127 -52.09 7.74 32.23
N ALA A 128 -52.65 8.93 32.39
CA ALA A 128 -53.99 9.30 31.95
C ALA A 128 -54.11 10.83 31.89
N TRP A 129 -55.09 11.32 31.14
CA TRP A 129 -55.47 12.74 31.13
C TRP A 129 -56.96 12.87 30.79
N SER A 130 -57.57 13.97 31.20
CA SER A 130 -58.94 14.35 30.84
C SER A 130 -59.00 15.84 30.53
N PHE A 131 -59.89 16.23 29.61
CA PHE A 131 -60.02 17.60 29.17
C PHE A 131 -61.48 17.94 28.90
N SER A 132 -61.87 19.18 29.21
CA SER A 132 -63.20 19.72 29.00
C SER A 132 -63.14 21.25 28.94
N THR A 133 -63.90 21.85 28.02
CA THR A 133 -63.96 23.32 27.83
C THR A 133 -65.16 23.95 28.54
N ASP A 134 -66.27 23.21 28.66
CA ASP A 134 -67.57 23.77 29.07
C ASP A 134 -67.99 23.34 30.49
N ARG A 135 -67.29 22.33 31.03
CA ARG A 135 -67.57 21.70 32.34
C ARG A 135 -66.26 21.31 33.03
N THR A 136 -66.32 20.97 34.31
CA THR A 136 -65.20 20.35 35.01
C THR A 136 -64.82 19.03 34.31
N ALA A 137 -63.53 18.85 34.01
CA ALA A 137 -63.03 17.62 33.41
C ALA A 137 -63.30 16.42 34.33
N GLN A 138 -63.56 15.25 33.73
CA GLN A 138 -63.82 14.03 34.48
C GLN A 138 -62.63 13.64 35.35
N ALA A 139 -62.88 13.30 36.62
CA ALA A 139 -61.83 12.81 37.50
C ALA A 139 -61.23 11.50 36.96
N ILE A 140 -59.91 11.38 37.05
CA ILE A 140 -59.18 10.20 36.60
C ILE A 140 -59.43 9.06 37.59
N ASP A 141 -59.92 7.91 37.09
CA ASP A 141 -60.06 6.71 37.90
C ASP A 141 -58.68 6.06 38.12
N LEU A 142 -58.11 6.33 39.29
CA LEU A 142 -56.80 5.84 39.70
C LEU A 142 -56.72 4.30 39.73
N SER A 143 -57.84 3.61 39.92
CA SER A 143 -57.87 2.14 39.97
C SER A 143 -57.64 1.47 38.62
N SER A 144 -57.90 2.22 37.53
CA SER A 144 -57.73 1.76 36.14
C SER A 144 -56.33 2.01 35.57
N LEU A 145 -55.47 2.72 36.31
CA LEU A 145 -54.14 3.09 35.83
C LEU A 145 -53.19 1.86 35.75
N PRO A 146 -52.30 1.80 34.76
CA PRO A 146 -51.28 0.76 34.69
C PRO A 146 -50.42 0.77 35.97
N LYS A 147 -50.20 -0.40 36.57
CA LYS A 147 -49.24 -0.54 37.69
C LYS A 147 -47.85 -0.18 37.17
N LEU A 148 -47.28 0.93 37.62
CA LEU A 148 -45.91 1.29 37.29
C LEU A 148 -44.97 0.17 37.75
N LEU A 149 -44.10 -0.28 36.86
CA LEU A 149 -42.93 -1.07 37.20
C LEU A 149 -42.07 -0.25 38.17
N GLN A 150 -42.17 -0.49 39.46
CA GLN A 150 -41.15 -0.09 40.43
C GLN A 150 -39.86 -0.86 40.09
N SER A 151 -39.08 -0.30 39.18
CA SER A 151 -37.72 -0.68 38.85
C SER A 151 -37.00 0.64 38.61
N ALA A 152 -36.03 1.10 39.38
CA ALA A 152 -35.13 0.38 40.25
C ALA A 152 -34.96 1.13 41.57
N SER A 153 -35.01 0.40 42.69
CA SER A 153 -34.25 0.80 43.85
C SER A 153 -32.81 1.05 43.40
N THR A 154 -32.32 2.26 43.62
CA THR A 154 -30.89 2.55 43.66
C THR A 154 -30.24 1.56 44.61
N GLN A 155 -29.65 0.49 44.06
CA GLN A 155 -28.73 -0.32 44.85
C GLN A 155 -27.59 0.61 45.24
N SER A 156 -27.53 0.91 46.54
CA SER A 156 -26.36 1.44 47.21
C SER A 156 -25.20 0.48 46.95
N GLY A 157 -24.48 0.72 45.87
CA GLY A 157 -23.24 0.04 45.55
C GLY A 157 -22.19 0.48 46.53
N SER A 158 -21.82 -0.42 47.44
CA SER A 158 -20.61 -0.33 48.25
C SER A 158 -19.45 0.24 47.42
N ARG A 159 -18.77 1.28 47.95
CA ARG A 159 -17.59 1.94 47.33
C ARG A 159 -16.52 0.95 46.82
N ALA A 160 -16.51 -0.29 47.31
CA ALA A 160 -15.56 -1.32 46.89
C ALA A 160 -15.80 -1.89 45.48
N THR A 161 -17.04 -1.88 44.96
CA THR A 161 -17.35 -2.47 43.64
C THR A 161 -17.01 -1.51 42.49
N THR A 162 -17.21 -0.20 42.69
CA THR A 162 -16.88 0.86 41.71
C THR A 162 -15.38 0.99 41.45
N VAL A 163 -14.55 0.82 42.49
CA VAL A 163 -13.07 0.87 42.36
C VAL A 163 -12.53 -0.33 41.56
N LYS A 164 -13.11 -1.52 41.73
CA LYS A 164 -12.68 -2.74 41.00
C LYS A 164 -13.02 -2.66 39.51
N ILE A 165 -14.19 -2.12 39.16
CA ILE A 165 -14.60 -1.95 37.75
C ILE A 165 -13.76 -0.85 37.06
N GLY A 166 -13.47 0.24 37.78
CA GLY A 166 -12.58 1.30 37.29
C GLY A 166 -11.17 0.80 36.94
N LEU A 167 -10.56 -0.01 37.82
CA LEU A 167 -9.21 -0.52 37.60
C LEU A 167 -9.12 -1.48 36.41
N VAL A 168 -10.10 -2.37 36.22
CA VAL A 168 -10.13 -3.29 35.07
C VAL A 168 -10.33 -2.53 33.75
N SER A 169 -11.16 -1.48 33.75
CA SER A 169 -11.38 -0.65 32.56
C SER A 169 -10.15 0.17 32.15
N ALA A 170 -9.37 0.64 33.12
CA ALA A 170 -8.13 1.39 32.87
C ALA A 170 -7.02 0.49 32.30
N VAL A 171 -6.90 -0.75 32.80
CA VAL A 171 -5.94 -1.72 32.26
C VAL A 171 -6.33 -2.14 30.84
N ALA A 172 -7.62 -2.35 30.57
CA ALA A 172 -8.10 -2.70 29.23
C ALA A 172 -7.87 -1.58 28.20
N THR A 173 -8.14 -0.32 28.56
CA THR A 173 -7.89 0.83 27.67
C THR A 173 -6.39 1.05 27.44
N PHE A 174 -5.55 0.89 28.46
CA PHE A 174 -4.10 0.96 28.31
C PHE A 174 -3.55 -0.15 27.40
N ALA A 175 -4.02 -1.39 27.58
CA ALA A 175 -3.67 -2.50 26.70
C ALA A 175 -4.10 -2.25 25.25
N PHE A 176 -5.31 -1.72 25.04
CA PHE A 176 -5.81 -1.36 23.70
C PHE A 176 -4.95 -0.27 23.05
N MET A 177 -4.55 0.75 23.80
CA MET A 177 -3.66 1.81 23.31
C MET A 177 -2.27 1.27 22.93
N ILE A 178 -1.71 0.35 23.73
CA ILE A 178 -0.44 -0.32 23.39
C ILE A 178 -0.58 -1.11 22.09
N ILE A 179 -1.68 -1.86 21.91
CA ILE A 179 -1.94 -2.60 20.68
C ILE A 179 -2.02 -1.64 19.49
N LEU A 180 -2.74 -0.51 19.61
CA LEU A 180 -2.81 0.50 18.56
C LEU A 180 -1.43 1.09 18.22
N ILE A 181 -0.58 1.34 19.22
CA ILE A 181 0.79 1.81 19.00
C ILE A 181 1.62 0.73 18.28
N ILE A 182 1.53 -0.53 18.68
CA ILE A 182 2.25 -1.63 18.02
C ILE A 182 1.77 -1.80 16.57
N VAL A 183 0.46 -1.76 16.33
CA VAL A 183 -0.12 -1.82 14.99
C VAL A 183 0.31 -0.61 14.16
N SER A 184 0.28 0.59 14.72
CA SER A 184 0.79 1.82 14.09
C SER A 184 2.26 1.70 13.68
N LEU A 185 3.13 1.25 14.60
CA LEU A 185 4.55 1.04 14.33
C LEU A 185 4.77 -0.05 13.27
N TYR A 186 3.98 -1.12 13.31
CA TYR A 186 4.02 -2.17 12.30
C TYR A 186 3.61 -1.63 10.93
N LEU A 187 2.49 -0.89 10.84
CA LEU A 187 2.00 -0.28 9.61
C LEU A 187 2.97 0.77 9.08
N TRP A 188 3.57 1.61 9.94
CA TRP A 188 4.57 2.60 9.55
C TRP A 188 5.85 1.94 9.02
N LYS A 189 6.34 0.88 9.69
CA LYS A 189 7.48 0.09 9.22
C LYS A 189 7.17 -0.58 7.88
N ARG A 190 5.93 -1.07 7.70
CA ARG A 190 5.48 -1.71 6.46
C ARG A 190 5.31 -0.70 5.31
N ALA A 191 4.79 0.49 5.59
CA ALA A 191 4.69 1.59 4.64
C ALA A 191 6.07 2.09 4.20
N LYS A 192 7.02 2.22 5.14
CA LYS A 192 8.42 2.56 4.82
C LYS A 192 9.13 1.49 3.98
N LEU A 193 8.69 0.23 4.07
CA LEU A 193 9.19 -0.85 3.22
C LEU A 193 8.53 -0.83 1.82
N ALA A 194 7.23 -0.51 1.77
CA ALA A 194 6.48 -0.38 0.53
C ALA A 194 6.95 0.81 -0.33
N ASP A 195 7.26 1.96 0.28
CA ASP A 195 7.83 3.14 -0.40
C ASP A 195 9.20 2.88 -1.06
N ASN A 196 9.90 1.82 -0.66
CA ASN A 196 11.18 1.41 -1.26
C ASN A 196 11.03 0.31 -2.33
N THR A 197 9.82 -0.21 -2.52
CA THR A 197 9.55 -1.29 -3.48
C THR A 197 9.07 -0.62 -4.77
N GLU A 198 9.94 -0.50 -5.77
CA GLU A 198 9.58 0.11 -7.05
C GLU A 198 8.53 -0.74 -7.79
N GLU A 199 7.65 -0.12 -8.57
CA GLU A 199 6.51 -0.78 -9.24
C GLU A 199 6.92 -2.00 -10.09
N TRP A 200 8.11 -1.95 -10.70
CA TRP A 200 8.67 -3.06 -11.46
C TRP A 200 9.04 -4.29 -10.59
N GLU A 201 9.26 -4.12 -9.28
CA GLU A 201 9.62 -5.22 -8.37
C GLU A 201 8.48 -6.24 -8.19
N LEU A 202 7.23 -5.88 -8.54
CA LEU A 202 6.06 -6.75 -8.47
C LEU A 202 5.93 -7.70 -9.67
N ASP A 203 6.54 -7.36 -10.81
CA ASP A 203 6.40 -8.08 -12.07
C ASP A 203 7.39 -9.24 -12.24
N TYR A 204 8.39 -9.34 -11.35
CA TYR A 204 9.47 -10.33 -11.43
C TYR A 204 9.52 -11.19 -10.17
N PRO A 205 8.90 -12.39 -10.16
CA PRO A 205 9.13 -13.37 -9.09
C PRO A 205 10.63 -13.71 -9.03
N HIS A 206 11.11 -14.31 -7.92
CA HIS A 206 12.52 -14.62 -7.63
C HIS A 206 13.36 -13.55 -6.90
N ARG A 207 12.72 -12.66 -6.11
CA ARG A 207 13.47 -11.80 -5.17
C ARG A 207 14.07 -12.64 -4.05
N LEU A 208 15.38 -12.56 -3.87
CA LEU A 208 16.14 -13.22 -2.81
C LEU A 208 16.46 -12.25 -1.67
N GLU A 209 16.61 -12.76 -0.45
CA GLU A 209 17.00 -11.93 0.68
C GLU A 209 18.49 -11.59 0.65
N TYR A 210 18.84 -10.33 0.89
CA TYR A 210 20.26 -9.92 1.00
C TYR A 210 21.05 -10.77 1.99
N LYS A 211 20.44 -11.16 3.13
CA LYS A 211 21.08 -11.96 4.17
C LYS A 211 21.47 -13.35 3.67
N GLU A 212 20.66 -13.92 2.78
CA GLU A 212 20.97 -15.20 2.13
C GLU A 212 22.16 -15.03 1.19
N LEU A 213 22.15 -14.01 0.33
CA LEU A 213 23.26 -13.76 -0.61
C LEU A 213 24.57 -13.42 0.11
N TYR A 214 24.51 -12.61 1.16
CA TYR A 214 25.67 -12.28 2.00
C TYR A 214 26.27 -13.53 2.64
N ARG A 215 25.45 -14.49 3.09
CA ARG A 215 25.95 -15.76 3.63
C ARG A 215 26.50 -16.66 2.52
N ALA A 216 25.80 -16.75 1.40
CA ALA A 216 26.19 -17.56 0.25
C ALA A 216 27.59 -17.17 -0.27
N THR A 217 27.91 -15.87 -0.29
CA THR A 217 29.19 -15.32 -0.75
C THR A 217 30.21 -15.10 0.38
N LYS A 218 29.96 -15.63 1.58
CA LYS A 218 30.81 -15.45 2.78
C LYS A 218 31.12 -13.97 3.08
N GLY A 219 30.14 -13.10 2.85
CA GLY A 219 30.23 -11.66 3.05
C GLY A 219 30.79 -10.90 1.86
N PHE A 220 30.58 -11.39 0.63
CA PHE A 220 31.21 -10.87 -0.59
C PHE A 220 32.74 -10.88 -0.50
N ASN A 221 33.28 -12.01 -0.01
CA ASN A 221 34.71 -12.16 0.21
C ASN A 221 35.46 -12.20 -1.13
N GLU A 222 36.62 -11.54 -1.19
CA GLU A 222 37.54 -11.55 -2.33
C GLU A 222 37.96 -12.97 -2.74
N THR A 223 38.00 -13.93 -1.80
CA THR A 223 38.30 -15.33 -2.14
C THR A 223 37.23 -16.00 -3.00
N GLU A 224 36.00 -15.48 -2.99
CA GLU A 224 34.89 -15.96 -3.82
C GLU A 224 34.72 -15.11 -5.09
N LEU A 225 35.55 -14.08 -5.32
CA LEU A 225 35.47 -13.25 -6.52
C LEU A 225 35.89 -14.07 -7.74
N ILE A 226 34.98 -14.22 -8.71
CA ILE A 226 35.20 -14.95 -9.96
C ILE A 226 35.27 -14.04 -11.19
N GLY A 227 34.87 -12.78 -11.05
CA GLY A 227 34.97 -11.80 -12.13
C GLY A 227 34.82 -10.36 -11.63
N SER A 228 35.52 -9.43 -12.26
CA SER A 228 35.43 -7.99 -12.01
C SER A 228 35.45 -7.23 -13.33
N GLY A 229 34.60 -6.21 -13.47
CA GLY A 229 34.54 -5.39 -14.67
C GLY A 229 33.62 -4.19 -14.54
N GLY A 230 33.35 -3.52 -15.67
CA GLY A 230 32.52 -2.31 -15.73
C GLY A 230 31.07 -2.49 -15.24
N PHE A 231 30.60 -3.73 -15.15
CA PHE A 231 29.26 -4.11 -14.69
C PHE A 231 29.22 -4.54 -13.22
N GLY A 232 30.34 -4.44 -12.50
CA GLY A 232 30.46 -4.77 -11.08
C GLY A 232 31.33 -6.00 -10.80
N HIS A 233 31.11 -6.59 -9.62
CA HIS A 233 31.82 -7.78 -9.15
C HIS A 233 30.92 -9.00 -9.18
N VAL A 234 31.47 -10.14 -9.59
CA VAL A 234 30.77 -11.42 -9.62
C VAL A 234 31.44 -12.36 -8.63
N TYR A 235 30.66 -12.87 -7.68
CA TYR A 235 31.12 -13.77 -6.64
C TYR A 235 30.51 -15.15 -6.84
N LYS A 236 31.26 -16.21 -6.56
CA LYS A 236 30.70 -17.54 -6.36
C LYS A 236 29.94 -17.57 -5.02
N GLY A 237 28.81 -18.25 -4.99
CA GLY A 237 28.07 -18.49 -3.76
C GLY A 237 27.38 -19.83 -3.74
N GLU A 238 27.02 -20.29 -2.54
CA GLU A 238 26.19 -21.47 -2.33
C GLU A 238 24.93 -21.08 -1.57
N LEU A 239 23.76 -21.23 -2.19
CA LEU A 239 22.48 -20.95 -1.56
C LEU A 239 22.22 -21.99 -0.45
N TRP A 240 21.96 -21.52 0.77
CA TRP A 240 21.96 -22.41 1.92
C TRP A 240 20.77 -23.37 1.97
N HIS A 241 19.62 -22.96 1.43
CA HIS A 241 18.39 -23.75 1.37
C HIS A 241 18.47 -24.89 0.34
N THR A 242 18.96 -24.59 -0.85
CA THR A 242 18.95 -25.52 -2.00
C THR A 242 20.28 -26.22 -2.20
N LYS A 243 21.36 -25.73 -1.56
CA LYS A 243 22.75 -26.15 -1.81
C LYS A 243 23.21 -25.93 -3.25
N GLU A 244 22.51 -25.08 -3.97
CA GLU A 244 22.85 -24.73 -5.34
C GLU A 244 24.02 -23.74 -5.37
N VAL A 245 25.00 -24.01 -6.22
CA VAL A 245 26.11 -23.10 -6.50
C VAL A 245 25.67 -22.08 -7.55
N VAL A 246 25.82 -20.80 -7.24
CA VAL A 246 25.36 -19.66 -8.03
C VAL A 246 26.47 -18.65 -8.28
N ALA A 247 26.29 -17.82 -9.30
CA ALA A 247 27.10 -16.64 -9.54
C ALA A 247 26.31 -15.38 -9.14
N VAL A 248 26.86 -14.61 -8.19
CA VAL A 248 26.23 -13.44 -7.58
C VAL A 248 26.92 -12.18 -8.10
N LYS A 249 26.29 -11.50 -9.06
CA LYS A 249 26.75 -10.22 -9.66
C LYS A 249 26.27 -9.06 -8.80
N LYS A 250 27.17 -8.42 -8.07
CA LYS A 250 26.94 -7.17 -7.34
C LYS A 250 27.34 -5.98 -8.21
N ILE A 251 26.37 -5.15 -8.56
CA ILE A 251 26.60 -3.94 -9.35
C ILE A 251 27.22 -2.88 -8.42
N LEU A 252 28.36 -2.32 -8.82
CA LEU A 252 29.12 -1.36 -8.01
C LEU A 252 28.69 0.10 -8.24
N ASN A 253 28.11 0.41 -9.39
CA ASN A 253 27.78 1.76 -9.79
C ASN A 253 26.28 2.04 -9.57
N ASN A 254 25.95 2.63 -8.42
CA ASN A 254 24.58 2.95 -8.03
C ASN A 254 24.05 4.23 -8.72
N ALA A 255 24.80 4.81 -9.66
CA ALA A 255 24.30 5.89 -10.50
C ALA A 255 23.13 5.41 -11.38
N ARG A 256 22.42 6.37 -12.01
CA ARG A 256 21.28 6.09 -12.90
C ARG A 256 21.57 5.04 -13.99
N GLN A 257 22.83 4.83 -14.36
CA GLN A 257 23.22 3.81 -15.34
C GLN A 257 23.11 2.39 -14.77
N GLY A 258 23.63 2.11 -13.58
CA GLY A 258 23.60 0.76 -13.01
C GLY A 258 22.19 0.29 -12.66
N VAL A 259 21.34 1.20 -12.17
CA VAL A 259 19.89 0.92 -11.98
C VAL A 259 19.24 0.53 -13.31
N ARG A 260 19.54 1.24 -14.41
CA ARG A 260 18.99 0.91 -15.74
C ARG A 260 19.47 -0.45 -16.22
N GLU A 261 20.75 -0.76 -16.07
CA GLU A 261 21.32 -2.06 -16.48
C GLU A 261 20.70 -3.20 -15.67
N PHE A 262 20.57 -3.02 -14.35
CA PHE A 262 19.90 -3.95 -13.45
C PHE A 262 18.46 -4.27 -13.87
N VAL A 263 17.65 -3.23 -14.08
CA VAL A 263 16.25 -3.38 -14.52
C VAL A 263 16.18 -3.99 -15.92
N THR A 264 17.08 -3.61 -16.83
CA THR A 264 17.14 -4.17 -18.19
C THR A 264 17.46 -5.66 -18.16
N GLU A 265 18.40 -6.07 -17.30
CA GLU A 265 18.86 -7.44 -17.19
C GLU A 265 17.77 -8.35 -16.58
N ILE A 266 17.09 -7.90 -15.52
CA ILE A 266 15.93 -8.59 -14.93
C ILE A 266 14.76 -8.66 -15.91
N SER A 267 14.45 -7.55 -16.60
CA SER A 267 13.31 -7.50 -17.53
C SER A 267 13.52 -8.32 -18.80
N SER A 268 14.77 -8.44 -19.26
CA SER A 268 15.15 -9.29 -20.37
C SER A 268 15.12 -10.76 -19.95
N LEU A 269 15.91 -11.15 -18.95
CA LEU A 269 16.14 -12.56 -18.63
C LEU A 269 15.06 -13.20 -17.77
N GLY A 270 14.32 -12.42 -16.99
CA GLY A 270 13.43 -12.96 -15.95
C GLY A 270 12.33 -13.92 -16.45
N LYS A 271 12.04 -13.91 -17.76
CA LYS A 271 11.05 -14.80 -18.39
C LYS A 271 11.64 -15.72 -19.46
N MET A 272 12.91 -15.53 -19.84
CA MET A 272 13.55 -16.29 -20.92
C MET A 272 14.17 -17.58 -20.39
N ARG A 273 13.98 -18.68 -21.13
CA ARG A 273 14.62 -19.97 -20.83
C ARG A 273 15.08 -20.60 -22.13
N HIS A 274 16.40 -20.76 -22.29
CA HIS A 274 16.99 -21.37 -23.47
C HIS A 274 18.32 -22.04 -23.09
N GLN A 275 18.66 -23.17 -23.73
CA GLN A 275 19.86 -23.94 -23.40
C GLN A 275 21.16 -23.13 -23.56
N ASN A 276 21.17 -22.14 -24.45
CA ASN A 276 22.33 -21.29 -24.74
C ASN A 276 22.24 -19.88 -24.17
N LEU A 277 21.37 -19.63 -23.20
CA LEU A 277 21.31 -18.37 -22.45
C LEU A 277 21.57 -18.65 -20.97
N VAL A 278 22.28 -17.75 -20.29
CA VAL A 278 22.51 -17.86 -18.84
C VAL A 278 21.20 -17.65 -18.10
N GLU A 279 20.85 -18.60 -17.23
CA GLU A 279 19.60 -18.57 -16.48
C GLU A 279 19.70 -17.65 -15.27
N LEU A 280 18.76 -16.71 -15.19
CA LEU A 280 18.54 -15.88 -14.02
C LEU A 280 17.89 -16.72 -12.91
N ARG A 281 18.56 -16.86 -11.76
CA ARG A 281 18.04 -17.55 -10.57
C ARG A 281 17.28 -16.63 -9.64
N GLY A 282 17.65 -15.35 -9.62
CA GLY A 282 16.97 -14.36 -8.80
C GLY A 282 17.70 -13.04 -8.77
N TRP A 283 17.18 -12.12 -7.96
CA TRP A 283 17.73 -10.79 -7.81
C TRP A 283 17.49 -10.27 -6.40
N CYS A 284 18.27 -9.29 -5.97
CA CYS A 284 18.12 -8.63 -4.69
C CYS A 284 18.41 -7.14 -4.86
N LYS A 285 17.47 -6.32 -4.40
CA LYS A 285 17.66 -4.88 -4.23
C LYS A 285 17.47 -4.53 -2.76
N ARG A 286 18.48 -3.91 -2.16
CA ARG A 286 18.45 -3.42 -0.77
C ARG A 286 19.21 -2.10 -0.66
N ASN A 287 18.50 -1.02 -0.35
CA ASN A 287 19.07 0.33 -0.38
C ASN A 287 19.72 0.59 -1.76
N GLU A 288 21.02 0.82 -1.80
CA GLU A 288 21.77 0.99 -3.05
C GLU A 288 22.40 -0.31 -3.56
N ASP A 289 22.36 -1.42 -2.81
CA ASP A 289 22.88 -2.70 -3.29
C ASP A 289 21.93 -3.29 -4.35
N LEU A 290 22.44 -3.39 -5.58
CA LEU A 290 21.79 -4.06 -6.71
C LEU A 290 22.53 -5.36 -7.03
N ILE A 291 21.86 -6.50 -6.87
CA ILE A 291 22.48 -7.82 -6.95
C ILE A 291 21.65 -8.73 -7.84
N ILE A 292 22.30 -9.37 -8.80
CA ILE A 292 21.70 -10.34 -9.72
C ILE A 292 22.33 -11.71 -9.49
N VAL A 293 21.52 -12.76 -9.48
CA VAL A 293 21.96 -14.13 -9.20
C VAL A 293 21.70 -15.01 -10.42
N TYR A 294 22.76 -15.65 -10.89
CA TYR A 294 22.77 -16.55 -12.04
C TYR A 294 23.11 -17.97 -11.64
N GLU A 295 22.82 -18.92 -12.53
CA GLU A 295 23.46 -20.22 -12.48
C GLU A 295 25.00 -20.08 -12.54
N PHE A 296 25.71 -20.94 -11.83
CA PHE A 296 27.17 -20.92 -11.85
C PHE A 296 27.72 -21.68 -13.07
N MET A 297 28.66 -21.04 -13.78
CA MET A 297 29.28 -21.57 -15.00
C MET A 297 30.71 -22.04 -14.69
N PRO A 298 30.96 -23.35 -14.48
CA PRO A 298 32.20 -23.85 -13.88
C PRO A 298 33.43 -23.69 -14.79
N ASN A 299 33.24 -23.66 -16.11
CA ASN A 299 34.35 -23.50 -17.05
C ASN A 299 34.64 -22.02 -17.38
N GLY A 300 33.97 -21.07 -16.73
CA GLY A 300 34.21 -19.64 -16.92
C GLY A 300 33.82 -19.14 -18.32
N SER A 301 34.41 -18.03 -18.74
CA SER A 301 34.14 -17.35 -20.01
C SER A 301 35.07 -17.81 -21.14
N LEU A 302 34.58 -17.74 -22.38
CA LEU A 302 35.27 -18.19 -23.58
C LEU A 302 36.60 -17.46 -23.82
N ASP A 303 36.67 -16.16 -23.52
CA ASP A 303 37.89 -15.36 -23.67
C ASP A 303 39.07 -15.90 -22.87
N THR A 304 38.81 -16.50 -21.70
CA THR A 304 39.86 -17.13 -20.89
C THR A 304 40.42 -18.40 -21.54
N HIS A 305 39.61 -19.13 -22.32
CA HIS A 305 40.06 -20.29 -23.08
C HIS A 305 40.78 -19.90 -24.37
N LEU A 306 40.34 -18.82 -25.02
CA LEU A 306 41.02 -18.28 -26.21
C LEU A 306 42.38 -17.66 -25.84
N SER A 307 42.45 -16.91 -24.72
CA SER A 307 43.70 -16.28 -24.27
C SER A 307 44.70 -17.31 -23.71
N ALA A 308 44.24 -18.33 -22.98
CA ALA A 308 45.13 -19.37 -22.43
C ALA A 308 45.81 -20.22 -23.51
N SER A 309 45.30 -20.22 -24.74
CA SER A 309 45.97 -20.80 -25.91
C SER A 309 47.29 -20.09 -26.25
N LYS A 310 47.51 -18.85 -25.78
CA LYS A 310 48.77 -18.12 -25.93
C LYS A 310 49.76 -18.44 -24.80
N ASP A 311 49.28 -18.75 -23.59
CA ASP A 311 50.12 -18.88 -22.38
C ASP A 311 50.36 -20.34 -21.93
N ASN A 312 49.87 -21.35 -22.65
CA ASN A 312 50.01 -22.80 -22.33
C ASN A 312 49.47 -23.24 -20.95
N THR A 313 48.63 -22.42 -20.32
CA THR A 313 48.13 -22.66 -18.95
C THR A 313 46.82 -23.45 -18.88
N ARG A 314 46.10 -23.61 -20.00
CA ARG A 314 44.87 -24.42 -20.11
C ARG A 314 44.82 -25.21 -21.42
N ALA A 315 43.97 -26.24 -21.46
CA ALA A 315 43.72 -27.02 -22.66
C ALA A 315 43.14 -26.14 -23.78
N ILE A 316 43.78 -26.18 -24.95
CA ILE A 316 43.34 -25.46 -26.14
C ILE A 316 42.00 -26.05 -26.61
N LEU A 317 41.01 -25.20 -26.91
CA LEU A 317 39.72 -25.63 -27.45
C LEU A 317 39.90 -26.33 -28.81
N SER A 318 39.36 -27.54 -28.93
CA SER A 318 39.33 -28.26 -30.21
C SER A 318 38.44 -27.56 -31.22
N TRP A 319 38.64 -27.82 -32.51
CA TRP A 319 37.80 -27.27 -33.57
C TRP A 319 36.32 -27.63 -33.39
N GLU A 320 36.04 -28.87 -33.02
CA GLU A 320 34.69 -29.33 -32.72
C GLU A 320 34.05 -28.54 -31.57
N GLN A 321 34.81 -28.28 -30.49
CA GLN A 321 34.34 -27.45 -29.38
C GLN A 321 34.06 -26.02 -29.82
N ARG A 322 34.95 -25.40 -30.63
CA ARG A 322 34.75 -24.05 -31.17
C ARG A 322 33.48 -23.97 -32.02
N LEU A 323 33.26 -24.94 -32.91
CA LEU A 323 32.03 -25.03 -33.70
C LEU A 323 30.80 -25.26 -32.83
N LYS A 324 30.86 -26.13 -31.82
CA LYS A 324 29.78 -26.33 -30.85
C LYS A 324 29.43 -25.02 -30.13
N ILE A 325 30.45 -24.28 -29.71
CA ILE A 325 30.32 -22.98 -29.04
C ILE A 325 29.63 -21.96 -29.96
N LEU A 326 30.13 -21.78 -31.18
CA LEU A 326 29.56 -20.84 -32.15
C LEU A 326 28.12 -21.20 -32.53
N LYS A 327 27.83 -22.48 -32.75
CA LYS A 327 26.46 -22.96 -33.02
C LYS A 327 25.52 -22.67 -31.86
N GLY A 328 25.97 -22.90 -30.62
CA GLY A 328 25.15 -22.63 -29.45
C GLY A 328 24.89 -21.13 -29.25
N VAL A 329 25.90 -20.28 -29.46
CA VAL A 329 25.69 -18.82 -29.44
C VAL A 329 24.70 -18.39 -30.53
N ALA A 330 24.84 -18.91 -31.75
CA ALA A 330 23.90 -18.63 -32.84
C ALA A 330 22.46 -19.09 -32.51
N SER A 331 22.31 -20.25 -31.89
CA SER A 331 21.01 -20.74 -31.40
C SER A 331 20.41 -19.83 -30.34
N GLY A 332 21.22 -19.33 -29.40
CA GLY A 332 20.79 -18.34 -28.42
C GLY A 332 20.34 -17.03 -29.07
N LEU A 333 21.06 -16.55 -30.09
CA LEU A 333 20.69 -15.34 -30.82
C LEU A 333 19.41 -15.51 -31.64
N LEU A 334 19.22 -16.66 -32.30
CA LEU A 334 17.99 -16.97 -33.00
C LEU A 334 16.79 -16.91 -32.06
N TYR A 335 16.92 -17.51 -30.88
CA TYR A 335 15.88 -17.47 -29.85
C TYR A 335 15.55 -16.03 -29.43
N LEU A 336 16.57 -15.18 -29.22
CA LEU A 336 16.40 -13.79 -28.83
C LEU A 336 15.76 -12.93 -29.92
N HIS A 337 16.08 -13.19 -31.19
CA HIS A 337 15.65 -12.36 -32.30
C HIS A 337 14.27 -12.74 -32.84
N GLU A 338 13.92 -14.03 -32.85
CA GLU A 338 12.77 -14.55 -33.61
C GLU A 338 11.81 -15.41 -32.79
N GLU A 339 12.29 -16.19 -31.80
CA GLU A 339 11.46 -17.22 -31.14
C GLU A 339 10.79 -16.73 -29.84
N TRP A 340 11.37 -15.73 -29.19
CA TRP A 340 10.79 -15.15 -27.98
C TRP A 340 9.60 -14.24 -28.30
N GLY A 341 8.73 -13.92 -27.32
CA GLY A 341 7.55 -13.07 -27.56
C GLY A 341 7.88 -11.62 -27.96
N LYS A 342 9.11 -11.17 -27.74
CA LYS A 342 9.64 -9.86 -28.15
C LYS A 342 11.02 -10.05 -28.79
N VAL A 343 11.38 -9.15 -29.71
CA VAL A 343 12.71 -9.10 -30.30
C VAL A 343 13.68 -8.53 -29.25
N VAL A 344 14.70 -9.28 -28.89
CA VAL A 344 15.73 -8.88 -27.92
C VAL A 344 17.05 -8.66 -28.64
N VAL A 345 17.48 -7.40 -28.74
CA VAL A 345 18.81 -7.05 -29.24
C VAL A 345 19.79 -7.01 -28.06
N HIS A 346 20.78 -7.89 -28.05
CA HIS A 346 21.72 -8.12 -26.95
C HIS A 346 22.73 -6.98 -26.77
N ARG A 347 23.32 -6.49 -27.87
CA ARG A 347 24.25 -5.33 -27.96
C ARG A 347 25.62 -5.47 -27.29
N ASN A 348 25.86 -6.55 -26.54
CA ASN A 348 27.14 -6.79 -25.88
C ASN A 348 27.63 -8.24 -26.06
N ILE A 349 27.50 -8.79 -27.27
CA ILE A 349 28.01 -10.13 -27.59
C ILE A 349 29.54 -10.04 -27.69
N LYS A 350 30.25 -10.88 -26.95
CA LYS A 350 31.72 -10.99 -26.95
C LYS A 350 32.14 -12.24 -26.21
N SER A 351 33.37 -12.71 -26.42
CA SER A 351 33.88 -13.94 -25.78
C SER A 351 33.84 -13.90 -24.26
N SER A 352 34.07 -12.75 -23.62
CA SER A 352 33.93 -12.62 -22.15
C SER A 352 32.50 -12.78 -21.62
N ASN A 353 31.50 -12.60 -22.49
CA ASN A 353 30.08 -12.76 -22.16
C ASN A 353 29.51 -14.11 -22.61
N VAL A 354 30.33 -14.98 -23.23
CA VAL A 354 29.97 -16.37 -23.54
C VAL A 354 30.56 -17.26 -22.46
N LEU A 355 29.70 -17.77 -21.58
CA LEU A 355 30.08 -18.63 -20.47
C LEU A 355 29.94 -20.11 -20.84
N LEU A 356 30.77 -20.96 -20.24
CA LEU A 356 30.85 -22.39 -20.57
C LEU A 356 30.38 -23.24 -19.40
N GLY A 357 29.36 -24.07 -19.66
CA GLY A 357 28.81 -25.02 -18.71
C GLY A 357 29.75 -26.21 -18.50
N LEU A 358 29.39 -27.13 -17.60
CA LEU A 358 30.21 -28.30 -17.24
C LEU A 358 30.61 -29.15 -18.46
N ASP A 359 29.71 -29.29 -19.43
CA ASP A 359 29.85 -30.06 -20.67
C ASP A 359 30.32 -29.21 -21.87
N MET A 360 30.92 -28.05 -21.59
CA MET A 360 31.31 -27.03 -22.58
C MET A 360 30.13 -26.51 -23.42
N THR A 361 28.89 -26.64 -22.93
CA THR A 361 27.75 -25.98 -23.57
C THR A 361 27.86 -24.46 -23.38
N PRO A 362 27.81 -23.68 -24.48
CA PRO A 362 27.91 -22.23 -24.40
C PRO A 362 26.59 -21.62 -23.93
N LYS A 363 26.69 -20.62 -23.06
CA LYS A 363 25.56 -19.77 -22.66
C LYS A 363 25.94 -18.31 -22.77
N LEU A 364 25.15 -17.55 -23.52
CA LEU A 364 25.29 -16.11 -23.63
C LEU A 364 24.71 -15.43 -22.38
N GLY A 365 25.50 -14.56 -21.76
CA GLY A 365 25.11 -13.78 -20.58
C GLY A 365 25.33 -12.28 -20.75
N ASP A 366 25.10 -11.54 -19.67
CA ASP A 366 25.26 -10.07 -19.57
C ASP A 366 24.34 -9.25 -20.49
N PHE A 367 23.07 -9.18 -20.07
CA PHE A 367 21.99 -8.49 -20.78
C PHE A 367 21.80 -7.03 -20.34
N GLY A 368 22.75 -6.45 -19.59
CA GLY A 368 22.61 -5.10 -19.04
C GLY A 368 22.41 -4.00 -20.09
N LEU A 369 22.88 -4.23 -21.33
CA LEU A 369 22.71 -3.29 -22.44
C LEU A 369 21.54 -3.63 -23.39
N ALA A 370 20.85 -4.74 -23.15
CA ALA A 370 19.86 -5.29 -24.06
C ALA A 370 18.68 -4.34 -24.32
N LYS A 371 17.99 -4.54 -25.45
CA LYS A 371 16.80 -3.78 -25.83
C LYS A 371 15.71 -4.72 -26.33
N LEU A 372 14.51 -4.56 -25.76
CA LEU A 372 13.32 -5.30 -26.16
C LEU A 372 12.48 -4.44 -27.12
N TYR A 373 12.02 -5.05 -28.21
CA TYR A 373 11.14 -4.46 -29.19
C TYR A 373 9.95 -5.39 -29.46
N GLU A 374 8.79 -4.81 -29.78
CA GLU A 374 7.67 -5.61 -30.29
C GLU A 374 7.98 -6.07 -31.71
N HIS A 375 7.54 -7.28 -32.07
CA HIS A 375 7.71 -7.81 -33.42
C HIS A 375 7.08 -6.86 -34.46
N GLY A 376 7.82 -6.59 -35.55
CA GLY A 376 7.37 -5.68 -36.61
C GLY A 376 7.51 -4.19 -36.31
N THR A 377 7.96 -3.79 -35.12
CA THR A 377 8.22 -2.37 -34.82
C THR A 377 9.60 -1.92 -35.29
N LYS A 378 9.71 -0.65 -35.72
CA LYS A 378 11.01 -0.09 -36.09
C LYS A 378 11.82 0.23 -34.83
N PRO A 379 13.12 -0.11 -34.78
CA PRO A 379 13.96 0.19 -33.64
C PRO A 379 14.18 1.70 -33.48
N ASN A 380 13.97 2.18 -32.27
CA ASN A 380 14.21 3.58 -31.89
C ASN A 380 15.71 3.89 -31.77
N THR A 381 16.06 5.16 -31.91
CA THR A 381 17.42 5.64 -31.61
C THR A 381 17.77 5.38 -30.15
N THR A 382 18.99 4.91 -29.94
CA THR A 382 19.56 4.55 -28.65
C THR A 382 20.96 5.12 -28.54
N ARG A 383 21.45 5.29 -27.31
CA ARG A 383 22.84 5.65 -27.07
C ARG A 383 23.75 4.56 -27.64
N ALA A 384 24.77 4.94 -28.42
CA ALA A 384 25.85 4.03 -28.81
C ALA A 384 26.49 3.46 -27.55
N ALA A 385 26.45 2.14 -27.41
CA ALA A 385 27.00 1.41 -26.28
C ALA A 385 27.32 -0.01 -26.76
N GLY A 386 28.44 -0.55 -26.29
CA GLY A 386 29.01 -1.83 -26.69
C GLY A 386 30.49 -1.87 -26.31
N THR A 387 31.14 -2.99 -26.60
CA THR A 387 32.59 -3.14 -26.37
C THR A 387 33.36 -2.73 -27.63
N LEU A 388 34.45 -1.97 -27.48
CA LEU A 388 35.30 -1.57 -28.61
C LEU A 388 35.82 -2.82 -29.36
N GLY A 389 35.86 -2.76 -30.70
CA GLY A 389 36.16 -3.91 -31.57
C GLY A 389 34.95 -4.76 -31.96
N TYR A 390 33.86 -4.68 -31.20
CA TYR A 390 32.64 -5.45 -31.42
C TYR A 390 31.48 -4.59 -31.93
N MET A 391 31.64 -3.26 -32.00
CA MET A 391 30.55 -2.37 -32.37
C MET A 391 30.31 -2.34 -33.87
N ALA A 392 29.08 -2.63 -34.28
CA ALA A 392 28.66 -2.52 -35.66
C ALA A 392 28.73 -1.05 -36.15
N PRO A 393 29.19 -0.80 -37.39
CA PRO A 393 29.41 0.56 -37.89
C PRO A 393 28.11 1.36 -37.93
N GLU A 394 26.97 0.77 -38.25
CA GLU A 394 25.67 1.42 -38.28
C GLU A 394 25.21 1.88 -36.89
N LEU A 395 25.63 1.21 -35.81
CA LEU A 395 25.33 1.64 -34.44
C LEU A 395 26.08 2.92 -34.10
N LEU A 396 27.31 3.08 -34.61
CA LEU A 396 28.13 4.29 -34.43
C LEU A 396 27.59 5.48 -35.24
N HIS A 397 27.10 5.24 -36.46
CA HIS A 397 26.63 6.29 -37.36
C HIS A 397 25.16 6.68 -37.12
N MET A 398 24.26 5.71 -36.92
CA MET A 398 22.82 5.93 -36.84
C MET A 398 22.26 5.86 -35.42
N GLY A 399 23.04 5.35 -34.45
CA GLY A 399 22.57 5.15 -33.08
C GLY A 399 21.39 4.18 -32.99
N LYS A 400 21.24 3.23 -33.93
CA LYS A 400 20.13 2.27 -33.94
C LYS A 400 20.69 0.87 -33.72
N ALA A 401 20.30 0.27 -32.59
CA ALA A 401 20.58 -1.15 -32.34
C ALA A 401 19.49 -1.99 -33.01
N THR A 402 19.92 -3.00 -33.76
CA THR A 402 19.05 -3.90 -34.54
C THR A 402 19.52 -5.35 -34.40
N THR A 403 18.70 -6.30 -34.80
CA THR A 403 19.11 -7.71 -34.90
C THR A 403 20.33 -7.86 -35.83
N CYS A 404 20.40 -7.10 -36.94
CA CYS A 404 21.56 -7.06 -37.82
C CYS A 404 22.84 -6.60 -37.12
N SER A 405 22.74 -5.64 -36.19
CA SER A 405 23.91 -5.20 -35.43
C SER A 405 24.45 -6.31 -34.52
N ASP A 406 23.58 -7.13 -33.91
CA ASP A 406 24.00 -8.32 -33.15
C ASP A 406 24.62 -9.39 -34.07
N VAL A 407 24.11 -9.56 -35.29
CA VAL A 407 24.67 -10.48 -36.30
C VAL A 407 26.08 -10.05 -36.71
N PHE A 408 26.32 -8.75 -36.91
CA PHE A 408 27.67 -8.23 -37.15
C PHE A 408 28.60 -8.57 -35.98
N VAL A 409 28.16 -8.30 -34.74
CA VAL A 409 28.95 -8.58 -33.54
C VAL A 409 29.24 -10.09 -33.40
N PHE A 410 28.28 -10.95 -33.73
CA PHE A 410 28.48 -12.39 -33.79
C PHE A 410 29.51 -12.79 -34.84
N GLY A 411 29.56 -12.10 -35.98
CA GLY A 411 30.62 -12.27 -36.98
C GLY A 411 32.00 -11.95 -36.42
N VAL A 412 32.14 -10.88 -35.65
CA VAL A 412 33.41 -10.55 -34.97
C VAL A 412 33.79 -11.64 -33.97
N LEU A 413 32.84 -12.13 -33.16
CA LEU A 413 33.07 -13.24 -32.23
C LEU A 413 33.50 -14.52 -32.97
N LEU A 414 32.91 -14.81 -34.14
CA LEU A 414 33.30 -15.93 -34.98
C LEU A 414 34.77 -15.80 -35.40
N LEU A 415 35.18 -14.62 -35.88
CA LEU A 415 36.57 -14.37 -36.24
C LEU A 415 37.50 -14.51 -35.04
N GLU A 416 37.14 -13.97 -33.88
CA GLU A 416 37.92 -14.11 -32.65
C GLU A 416 38.11 -15.59 -32.26
N VAL A 417 37.04 -16.39 -32.37
CA VAL A 417 37.08 -17.82 -32.06
C VAL A 417 37.89 -18.61 -33.09
N VAL A 418 37.87 -18.24 -34.37
CA VAL A 418 38.62 -18.94 -35.42
C VAL A 418 40.11 -18.57 -35.37
N CYS A 419 40.41 -17.29 -35.18
CA CYS A 419 41.78 -16.75 -35.21
C CYS A 419 42.48 -16.86 -33.85
N GLY A 420 41.74 -17.00 -32.75
CA GLY A 420 42.30 -16.93 -31.39
C GLY A 420 42.91 -15.57 -31.04
N ARG A 421 42.56 -14.53 -31.79
CA ARG A 421 43.05 -13.16 -31.65
C ARG A 421 41.93 -12.27 -31.17
N ARG A 422 42.24 -11.33 -30.27
CA ARG A 422 41.25 -10.36 -29.77
C ARG A 422 40.87 -9.41 -30.91
N PRO A 423 39.62 -8.93 -30.98
CA PRO A 423 39.21 -8.03 -32.05
C PRO A 423 40.00 -6.73 -32.14
N ILE A 424 40.48 -6.23 -31.00
CA ILE A 424 41.41 -5.10 -30.91
C ILE A 424 42.61 -5.54 -30.09
N GLU A 425 43.79 -5.48 -30.69
CA GLU A 425 45.06 -5.82 -30.04
C GLU A 425 46.04 -4.66 -30.22
N LEU A 426 46.07 -3.73 -29.27
CA LEU A 426 46.89 -2.49 -29.34
C LEU A 426 48.40 -2.72 -29.42
N SER A 427 48.86 -3.94 -29.12
CA SER A 427 50.25 -4.35 -29.22
C SER A 427 50.62 -4.94 -30.59
N ALA A 428 49.64 -5.10 -31.49
CA ALA A 428 49.86 -5.57 -32.85
C ALA A 428 50.35 -4.43 -33.78
N PRO A 429 51.00 -4.76 -34.92
CA PRO A 429 51.29 -3.79 -35.97
C PRO A 429 50.04 -3.01 -36.42
N GLU A 430 50.19 -1.78 -36.93
CA GLU A 430 49.05 -0.90 -37.28
C GLU A 430 48.02 -1.55 -38.23
N ASN A 431 48.49 -2.40 -39.15
CA ASN A 431 47.67 -3.16 -40.09
C ASN A 431 46.97 -4.39 -39.51
N GLU A 432 47.27 -4.77 -38.26
CA GLU A 432 46.69 -5.91 -37.55
C GLU A 432 45.94 -5.50 -36.27
N LEU A 433 45.80 -4.19 -36.02
CA LEU A 433 45.12 -3.65 -34.83
C LEU A 433 43.64 -4.06 -34.76
N ASP A 434 42.97 -4.10 -35.91
CA ASP A 434 41.57 -4.48 -36.06
C ASP A 434 41.49 -5.83 -36.78
N LEU A 435 40.98 -6.83 -36.05
CA LEU A 435 40.84 -8.20 -36.54
C LEU A 435 40.00 -8.29 -37.82
N VAL A 436 38.93 -7.49 -37.92
CA VAL A 436 38.02 -7.53 -39.06
C VAL A 436 38.70 -6.95 -40.30
N ALA A 437 39.42 -5.84 -40.14
CA ALA A 437 40.20 -5.24 -41.21
C ALA A 437 41.30 -6.19 -41.69
N TRP A 438 42.06 -6.77 -40.76
CA TRP A 438 43.15 -7.70 -41.07
C TRP A 438 42.66 -8.96 -41.80
N VAL A 439 41.59 -9.61 -41.32
CA VAL A 439 41.01 -10.79 -42.00
C VAL A 439 40.56 -10.44 -43.42
N ARG A 440 39.98 -9.26 -43.61
CA ARG A 440 39.54 -8.78 -44.92
C ARG A 440 40.72 -8.55 -45.86
N ASP A 441 41.81 -7.98 -45.38
CA ASP A 441 43.03 -7.79 -46.17
C ASP A 441 43.63 -9.13 -46.58
N CYS A 442 43.68 -10.11 -45.66
CA CYS A 442 44.10 -11.48 -45.98
C CYS A 442 43.18 -12.16 -47.01
N GLU A 443 41.86 -11.94 -46.94
CA GLU A 443 40.92 -12.46 -47.96
C GLU A 443 41.22 -11.87 -49.34
N VAL A 444 41.46 -10.55 -49.42
CA VAL A 444 41.81 -9.86 -50.67
C VAL A 444 43.14 -10.35 -51.24
N CYS A 445 44.12 -10.65 -50.38
CA CYS A 445 45.43 -11.19 -50.75
C CYS A 445 45.41 -12.70 -51.05
N GLY A 446 44.31 -13.41 -50.77
CA GLY A 446 44.21 -14.87 -50.95
C GLY A 446 44.88 -15.69 -49.84
N GLU A 447 45.19 -15.07 -48.69
CA GLU A 447 45.93 -15.61 -47.56
C GLU A 447 45.03 -16.00 -46.38
N LEU A 448 43.72 -16.19 -46.62
CA LEU A 448 42.74 -16.48 -45.57
C LEU A 448 43.06 -17.73 -44.72
N MET A 449 43.86 -18.65 -45.26
CA MET A 449 44.33 -19.84 -44.55
C MET A 449 45.36 -19.54 -43.47
N GLU A 450 46.08 -18.42 -43.56
CA GLU A 450 47.07 -17.98 -42.57
C GLU A 450 46.42 -17.35 -41.34
N VAL A 451 45.15 -16.94 -41.47
CA VAL A 451 44.36 -16.31 -40.41
C VAL A 451 43.86 -17.32 -39.38
N ILE A 452 43.69 -18.58 -39.79
CA ILE A 452 43.28 -19.68 -38.90
C ILE A 452 44.48 -20.09 -38.07
N ILE A 453 44.30 -20.28 -36.75
CA ILE A 453 45.36 -20.77 -35.86
C ILE A 453 46.05 -21.99 -36.51
N THR A 454 47.33 -21.82 -36.84
CA THR A 454 48.13 -22.83 -37.52
C THR A 454 48.31 -24.05 -36.63
N GLY A 455 47.90 -25.21 -37.14
CA GLY A 455 48.03 -26.49 -36.43
C GLY A 455 47.15 -27.65 -36.91
N TRP A 456 46.19 -27.44 -37.83
CA TRP A 456 45.18 -28.47 -38.12
C TRP A 456 44.76 -28.52 -39.61
N GLU A 457 44.44 -29.73 -40.08
CA GLU A 457 44.14 -30.05 -41.48
C GLU A 457 43.00 -29.19 -42.06
N THR A 458 43.34 -28.50 -43.13
CA THR A 458 42.66 -27.34 -43.71
C THR A 458 41.53 -27.68 -44.69
N SER A 459 41.01 -28.91 -44.68
CA SER A 459 40.15 -29.40 -45.77
C SER A 459 38.66 -28.97 -45.71
N MET A 460 38.22 -28.17 -44.73
CA MET A 460 36.78 -28.08 -44.42
C MET A 460 36.14 -26.69 -44.32
N ILE A 461 36.86 -25.56 -44.44
CA ILE A 461 36.33 -24.29 -43.88
C ILE A 461 35.71 -23.29 -44.87
N ILE A 462 35.99 -23.28 -46.18
CA ILE A 462 35.56 -22.13 -47.01
C ILE A 462 34.90 -22.56 -48.32
N ARG A 463 33.61 -22.90 -48.27
CA ARG A 463 32.72 -22.76 -49.43
C ARG A 463 31.38 -22.18 -48.96
N ARG A 464 31.11 -20.95 -49.40
CA ARG A 464 29.92 -20.10 -49.20
C ARG A 464 29.81 -19.37 -47.85
N TRP A 465 30.47 -18.22 -47.79
CA TRP A 465 29.96 -17.08 -47.03
C TRP A 465 29.99 -15.86 -47.97
N ARG A 466 28.88 -15.60 -48.67
CA ARG A 466 28.64 -14.30 -49.31
C ARG A 466 27.73 -13.54 -48.36
N TRP A 467 28.26 -12.49 -47.75
CA TRP A 467 27.51 -11.55 -46.92
C TRP A 467 26.42 -10.86 -47.78
N CYS A 468 25.21 -10.75 -47.23
CA CYS A 468 24.11 -9.95 -47.78
C CYS A 468 24.27 -8.49 -47.36
#